data_AF-A0A965M855-F1
#
_entry.id   AF-A0A965M855-F1
#
_cell.length_a   1.000
_cell.length_b   1.000
_cell.length_c   1.000
_cell.angle_alpha   90.00
_cell.angle_beta   90.00
_cell.angle_gamma   90.00
#
_symmetry.space_group_name_H-M   'P 1'
#
loop_
_entity.id
_entity.type
_entity.pdbx_description
1 polymer ?
#
loop_
_entity_poly.entity_id
_entity_poly.type
_entity_poly.pdbx_seq_one_letter_code
_entity_poly.pdbx_strand_id
1 'polypeptide(L)'
;MGEFFSDGGKLGKAKGYESRPGQARMAERVAEIIEDRKHLVVEAGTGTGKSLAYLVPAAYAAEELGKKAIISTYTIHLQEQLFGKDVPIVQSLVPFEFSAALLKGRHNYLCPHRLKKAQQHQGDLFATGQAEQLRGLVEWAGKTTDGTLSDIQFQVDATVWAQVCSEAFACTPRHCGGPTGCFYQKARTKILDAKVVILNHALLFGLLAGAEESEEEPSEGYLFPN
;
A
#
# COMPACT_ATOMS: atom_id res chain seq x y z
N MET A 1 23.85 -11.59 -1.65
CA MET A 1 23.24 -10.25 -1.46
C MET A 1 24.24 -9.11 -1.53
N GLY A 2 25.42 -9.18 -0.89
CA GLY A 2 26.44 -8.12 -0.99
C GLY A 2 26.85 -7.73 -2.40
N GLU A 3 27.02 -8.72 -3.29
CA GLU A 3 27.34 -8.46 -4.70
C GLU A 3 26.24 -7.70 -5.46
N PHE A 4 24.97 -7.75 -5.01
CA PHE A 4 23.89 -7.00 -5.66
C PHE A 4 24.07 -5.48 -5.44
N PHE A 5 24.58 -5.09 -4.26
CA PHE A 5 24.73 -3.70 -3.82
C PHE A 5 26.14 -3.13 -4.00
N SER A 6 27.10 -3.92 -4.45
CA SER A 6 28.46 -3.46 -4.74
C SER A 6 28.53 -2.56 -5.99
N ASP A 7 29.64 -1.84 -6.18
CA ASP A 7 29.86 -0.97 -7.36
C ASP A 7 29.77 -1.73 -8.69
N GLY A 8 30.15 -3.02 -8.71
CA GLY A 8 30.01 -3.89 -9.88
C GLY A 8 28.68 -4.64 -9.97
N GLY A 9 27.85 -4.54 -8.93
CA GLY A 9 26.57 -5.23 -8.79
C GLY A 9 25.47 -4.72 -9.71
N LYS A 10 24.32 -5.41 -9.75
CA LYS A 10 23.17 -4.98 -10.55
C LYS A 10 22.69 -3.57 -10.16
N LEU A 11 22.67 -3.25 -8.87
CA LEU A 11 22.36 -1.91 -8.38
C LEU A 11 23.49 -0.91 -8.65
N GLY A 12 24.76 -1.37 -8.59
CA GLY A 12 25.96 -0.65 -9.00
C GLY A 12 25.88 -0.03 -10.41
N LYS A 13 25.18 -0.70 -11.32
CA LYS A 13 25.00 -0.29 -12.73
C LYS A 13 23.85 0.71 -12.94
N ALA A 14 23.03 0.99 -11.92
CA ALA A 14 21.93 1.93 -12.05
C ALA A 14 22.46 3.38 -12.12
N LYS A 15 21.90 4.17 -13.04
CA LYS A 15 22.35 5.56 -13.26
C LYS A 15 22.14 6.41 -11.99
N GLY A 16 23.22 6.97 -11.46
CA GLY A 16 23.19 7.81 -10.26
C GLY A 16 23.15 7.02 -8.94
N TYR A 17 23.37 5.70 -8.98
CA TYR A 17 23.60 4.93 -7.77
C TYR A 17 25.00 5.21 -7.20
N GLU A 18 25.07 5.28 -5.88
CA GLU A 18 26.29 5.42 -5.11
C GLU A 18 26.31 4.26 -4.12
N SER A 19 27.35 3.42 -4.21
CA SER A 19 27.52 2.30 -3.29
C SER A 19 27.69 2.79 -1.86
N ARG A 20 26.88 2.23 -0.96
CA ARG A 20 26.87 2.57 0.47
C ARG A 20 27.08 1.30 1.27
N PRO A 21 28.23 1.13 1.95
CA PRO A 21 28.53 -0.10 2.70
C PRO A 21 27.45 -0.47 3.72
N GLY A 22 26.84 0.54 4.36
CA GLY A 22 25.73 0.32 5.30
C GLY A 22 24.47 -0.24 4.65
N GLN A 23 24.19 0.10 3.40
CA GLN A 23 23.06 -0.42 2.63
C GLN A 23 23.26 -1.88 2.28
N ALA A 24 24.44 -2.23 1.75
CA ALA A 24 24.80 -3.60 1.41
C ALA A 24 24.75 -4.52 2.64
N ARG A 25 25.37 -4.07 3.76
CA ARG A 25 25.34 -4.80 5.03
C ARG A 25 23.91 -4.98 5.55
N MET A 26 23.06 -3.94 5.47
CA MET A 26 21.66 -4.08 5.87
C MET A 26 20.94 -5.12 5.00
N ALA A 27 21.16 -5.12 3.69
CA ALA A 27 20.50 -6.05 2.78
C ALA A 27 20.91 -7.50 2.98
N GLU A 28 22.20 -7.75 3.25
CA GLU A 28 22.71 -9.08 3.64
C GLU A 28 22.04 -9.57 4.92
N ARG A 29 22.03 -8.73 5.96
CA ARG A 29 21.44 -9.09 7.26
C ARG A 29 19.93 -9.32 7.15
N VAL A 30 19.22 -8.58 6.30
CA VAL A 30 17.79 -8.80 6.04
C VAL A 30 17.57 -10.12 5.31
N ALA A 31 18.40 -10.48 4.32
CA ALA A 31 18.26 -11.77 3.65
C ALA A 31 18.51 -12.95 4.61
N GLU A 32 19.61 -12.89 5.37
CA GLU A 32 19.97 -13.90 6.37
C GLU A 32 18.84 -14.09 7.39
N ILE A 33 18.25 -13.00 7.91
CA ILE A 33 17.22 -13.12 8.94
C ILE A 33 15.90 -13.69 8.42
N ILE A 34 15.58 -13.45 7.13
CA ILE A 34 14.40 -14.01 6.49
C ILE A 34 14.56 -15.53 6.33
N GLU A 35 15.74 -15.97 5.88
CA GLU A 35 16.08 -17.40 5.75
C GLU A 35 16.06 -18.10 7.12
N ASP A 36 16.68 -17.47 8.12
CA ASP A 36 16.73 -17.96 9.51
C ASP A 36 15.40 -17.87 10.26
N ARG A 37 14.40 -17.17 9.70
CA ARG A 37 13.10 -16.87 10.35
C ARG A 37 13.24 -16.22 11.73
N LYS A 38 14.14 -15.25 11.86
CA LYS A 38 14.41 -14.51 13.10
C LYS A 38 13.99 -13.04 12.97
N HIS A 39 14.22 -12.26 14.02
CA HIS A 39 13.98 -10.82 14.02
C HIS A 39 15.29 -10.03 13.94
N LEU A 40 15.26 -8.91 13.21
CA LEU A 40 16.38 -8.00 13.05
C LEU A 40 15.93 -6.57 13.38
N VAL A 41 16.71 -5.90 14.23
CA VAL A 41 16.58 -4.46 14.46
C VAL A 41 17.79 -3.77 13.84
N VAL A 42 17.54 -2.79 12.99
CA VAL A 42 18.59 -2.02 12.31
C VAL A 42 18.36 -0.54 12.58
N GLU A 43 19.36 0.12 13.14
CA GLU A 43 19.43 1.58 13.13
C GLU A 43 20.15 2.04 11.86
N ALA A 44 19.49 2.88 11.08
CA ALA A 44 20.06 3.42 9.85
C ALA A 44 19.64 4.88 9.65
N GLY A 45 20.64 5.76 9.49
CA GLY A 45 20.46 7.20 9.27
C GLY A 45 19.66 7.54 8.02
N THR A 46 19.09 8.74 7.94
CA THR A 46 18.38 9.21 6.74
C THR A 46 19.27 9.18 5.50
N GLY A 47 18.68 8.94 4.33
CA GLY A 47 19.43 8.89 3.08
C GLY A 47 20.30 7.63 2.88
N THR A 48 20.40 6.68 3.81
CA THR A 48 21.26 5.48 3.63
C THR A 48 20.75 4.45 2.61
N GLY A 49 19.63 4.70 1.92
CA GLY A 49 19.07 3.76 0.95
C GLY A 49 18.34 2.56 1.59
N LYS A 50 17.83 2.73 2.81
CA LYS A 50 17.13 1.71 3.61
C LYS A 50 16.06 0.95 2.83
N SER A 51 15.25 1.68 2.05
CA SER A 51 14.14 1.09 1.29
C SER A 51 14.60 -0.06 0.40
N LEU A 52 15.64 0.18 -0.42
CA LEU A 52 16.17 -0.85 -1.31
C LEU A 52 16.81 -2.00 -0.52
N ALA A 53 17.47 -1.69 0.61
CA ALA A 53 18.13 -2.70 1.43
C ALA A 53 17.17 -3.73 2.01
N TYR A 54 15.92 -3.37 2.32
CA TYR A 54 14.91 -4.36 2.73
C TYR A 54 14.02 -4.83 1.57
N LEU A 55 13.74 -4.00 0.55
CA LEU A 55 12.83 -4.37 -0.54
C LEU A 55 13.42 -5.44 -1.45
N VAL A 56 14.71 -5.35 -1.78
CA VAL A 56 15.37 -6.34 -2.64
C VAL A 56 15.33 -7.73 -2.01
N PRO A 57 15.85 -7.98 -0.79
CA PRO A 57 15.76 -9.31 -0.19
C PRO A 57 14.33 -9.77 0.04
N ALA A 58 13.41 -8.86 0.39
CA ALA A 58 12.01 -9.21 0.56
C ALA A 58 11.36 -9.67 -0.76
N ALA A 59 11.71 -9.06 -1.90
CA ALA A 59 11.22 -9.48 -3.20
C ALA A 59 11.77 -10.86 -3.61
N TYR A 60 13.06 -11.12 -3.42
CA TYR A 60 13.65 -12.46 -3.65
C TYR A 60 12.97 -13.51 -2.77
N ALA A 61 12.81 -13.24 -1.48
CA ALA A 61 12.16 -14.16 -0.56
C ALA A 61 10.68 -14.39 -0.91
N ALA A 62 9.96 -13.36 -1.35
CA ALA A 62 8.57 -13.49 -1.76
C ALA A 62 8.42 -14.39 -3.00
N GLU A 63 9.35 -14.25 -3.95
CA GLU A 63 9.40 -15.08 -5.16
C GLU A 63 9.80 -16.53 -4.84
N GLU A 64 10.91 -16.73 -4.12
CA GLU A 64 11.48 -18.06 -3.84
C GLU A 64 10.62 -18.88 -2.88
N LEU A 65 10.03 -18.26 -1.86
CA LEU A 65 9.20 -18.95 -0.87
C LEU A 65 7.75 -19.06 -1.29
N GLY A 66 7.35 -18.40 -2.38
CA GLY A 66 5.95 -18.26 -2.80
C GLY A 66 5.09 -17.43 -1.85
N LYS A 67 5.66 -16.78 -0.83
CA LYS A 67 4.95 -16.04 0.22
C LYS A 67 4.84 -14.55 -0.09
N LYS A 68 3.90 -13.85 0.55
CA LYS A 68 3.83 -12.38 0.45
C LYS A 68 4.80 -11.68 1.39
N ALA A 69 5.53 -10.70 0.86
CA ALA A 69 6.32 -9.76 1.66
C ALA A 69 5.44 -8.56 2.07
N ILE A 70 5.27 -8.35 3.38
CA ILE A 70 4.52 -7.22 3.92
C ILE A 70 5.49 -6.14 4.40
N ILE A 71 5.41 -4.96 3.78
CA ILE A 71 6.20 -3.78 4.13
C ILE A 71 5.29 -2.77 4.80
N SER A 72 5.60 -2.46 6.06
CA SER A 72 4.86 -1.48 6.86
C SER A 72 5.70 -0.23 7.08
N THR A 73 5.11 0.95 6.90
CA THR A 73 5.76 2.25 7.14
C THR A 73 4.87 3.20 7.94
N TYR A 74 5.38 4.37 8.33
CA TYR A 74 4.67 5.24 9.25
C TYR A 74 3.48 5.98 8.61
N THR A 75 3.68 6.65 7.48
CA THR A 75 2.67 7.56 6.88
C THR A 75 2.22 7.09 5.50
N ILE A 76 1.05 7.57 5.04
CA ILE A 76 0.56 7.32 3.66
C ILE A 76 1.53 7.88 2.64
N HIS A 77 2.09 9.06 2.88
CA HIS A 77 3.09 9.66 2.00
C HIS A 77 4.33 8.75 1.83
N LEU A 78 4.82 8.15 2.93
CA LEU A 78 5.94 7.20 2.85
C LEU A 78 5.54 5.92 2.10
N GLN A 79 4.29 5.45 2.25
CA GLN A 79 3.80 4.30 1.48
C GLN A 79 3.80 4.61 -0.02
N GLU A 80 3.31 5.79 -0.42
CA GLU A 80 3.26 6.22 -1.82
C GLU A 80 4.66 6.42 -2.39
N GLN A 81 5.59 6.96 -1.61
CA GLN A 81 7.00 7.05 -2.02
C GLN A 81 7.59 5.65 -2.25
N LEU A 82 7.36 4.70 -1.33
CA LEU A 82 7.83 3.33 -1.51
C LEU A 82 7.23 2.69 -2.77
N PHE A 83 5.91 2.83 -2.95
CA PHE A 83 5.19 2.21 -4.05
C PHE A 83 5.49 2.84 -5.42
N GLY A 84 5.55 4.17 -5.50
CA GLY A 84 5.71 4.90 -6.75
C GLY A 84 7.16 5.12 -7.19
N LYS A 85 8.13 4.96 -6.28
CA LYS A 85 9.56 5.20 -6.57
C LYS A 85 10.41 3.98 -6.27
N ASP A 86 10.42 3.51 -5.03
CA ASP A 86 11.39 2.50 -4.60
C ASP A 86 11.07 1.11 -5.18
N VAL A 87 9.79 0.72 -5.25
CA VAL A 87 9.36 -0.54 -5.86
C VAL A 87 9.69 -0.62 -7.36
N PRO A 88 9.36 0.37 -8.21
CA PRO A 88 9.76 0.36 -9.62
C PRO A 88 11.27 0.23 -9.83
N ILE A 89 12.07 0.87 -8.95
CA ILE A 89 13.53 0.70 -8.97
C ILE A 89 13.88 -0.77 -8.73
N VAL A 90 13.34 -1.41 -7.69
CA VAL A 90 13.62 -2.83 -7.41
C VAL A 90 13.16 -3.73 -8.55
N GLN A 91 11.96 -3.51 -9.11
CA GLN A 91 11.45 -4.25 -10.28
C GLN A 91 12.40 -4.17 -11.48
N SER A 92 13.04 -3.02 -11.71
CA SER A 92 14.01 -2.86 -12.81
C SER A 92 15.36 -3.56 -12.58
N LEU A 93 15.65 -3.99 -11.34
CA LEU A 93 16.96 -4.53 -10.95
C LEU A 93 16.96 -6.04 -10.73
N VAL A 94 15.83 -6.61 -10.31
CA VAL A 94 15.71 -8.05 -10.11
C VAL A 94 15.55 -8.77 -11.46
N PRO A 95 16.00 -10.02 -11.61
CA PRO A 95 15.90 -10.76 -12.87
C PRO A 95 14.52 -11.40 -13.12
N PHE A 96 13.52 -11.10 -12.29
CA PHE A 96 12.17 -11.68 -12.33
C PHE A 96 11.13 -10.58 -12.21
N GLU A 97 9.92 -10.84 -12.70
CA GLU A 97 8.79 -9.94 -12.51
C GLU A 97 8.11 -10.25 -11.18
N PHE A 98 7.75 -9.21 -10.42
CA PHE A 98 6.91 -9.38 -9.23
C PHE A 98 5.83 -8.30 -9.16
N SER A 99 4.66 -8.70 -8.65
CA SER A 99 3.53 -7.81 -8.41
C SER A 99 3.68 -7.10 -7.06
N ALA A 100 3.38 -5.80 -7.04
CA ALA A 100 3.31 -5.02 -5.83
C ALA A 100 1.95 -4.32 -5.71
N ALA A 101 1.43 -4.17 -4.49
CA ALA A 101 0.19 -3.44 -4.23
C ALA A 101 0.29 -2.57 -2.98
N LEU A 102 -0.38 -1.41 -3.04
CA LEU A 102 -0.50 -0.46 -1.94
C LEU A 102 -1.91 -0.53 -1.34
N LEU A 103 -1.99 -0.70 -0.02
CA LEU A 103 -3.25 -0.67 0.71
C LEU A 103 -3.24 0.41 1.79
N LYS A 104 -4.17 1.36 1.66
CA LYS A 104 -4.43 2.41 2.65
C LYS A 104 -5.56 1.98 3.59
N GLY A 105 -5.73 2.68 4.71
CA GLY A 105 -6.90 2.48 5.57
C GLY A 105 -8.19 2.81 4.82
N ARG A 106 -9.29 2.10 5.12
CA ARG A 106 -10.57 2.18 4.36
C ARG A 106 -11.10 3.62 4.18
N HIS A 107 -11.03 4.43 5.23
CA HIS A 107 -11.46 5.83 5.20
C HIS A 107 -10.67 6.71 4.22
N ASN A 108 -9.56 6.23 3.66
CA ASN A 108 -8.81 6.94 2.62
C ASN A 108 -9.35 6.69 1.21
N TYR A 109 -10.38 5.86 1.04
CA TYR A 109 -10.97 5.58 -0.27
C TYR A 109 -12.36 6.18 -0.37
N LEU A 110 -12.66 6.76 -1.53
CA LEU A 110 -14.01 7.17 -1.89
C LEU A 110 -14.94 5.95 -2.01
N CYS A 111 -16.16 6.09 -1.52
CA CYS A 111 -17.23 5.13 -1.75
C CYS A 111 -18.20 5.66 -2.81
N PRO A 112 -18.22 5.10 -4.04
CA PRO A 112 -19.11 5.55 -5.10
C PRO A 112 -20.60 5.54 -4.70
N HIS A 113 -21.00 4.56 -3.88
CA HIS A 113 -22.37 4.46 -3.37
C HIS A 113 -22.72 5.62 -2.43
N ARG A 114 -21.85 5.92 -1.46
CA ARG A 114 -22.08 7.03 -0.52
C ARG A 114 -22.00 8.38 -1.21
N LEU A 115 -21.11 8.54 -2.18
CA LEU A 115 -21.05 9.73 -3.03
C LEU A 115 -22.39 9.96 -3.75
N LYS A 116 -22.95 8.93 -4.38
CA LYS A 116 -24.27 9.02 -5.04
C LYS A 116 -25.37 9.37 -4.05
N LYS A 117 -25.36 8.78 -2.85
CA LYS A 117 -26.33 9.08 -1.80
C LYS A 117 -26.21 10.53 -1.32
N ALA A 118 -25.00 11.02 -1.07
CA ALA A 118 -24.76 12.41 -0.68
C ALA A 118 -25.24 13.38 -1.75
N GLN A 119 -25.03 13.07 -3.04
CA GLN A 119 -25.50 13.88 -4.16
C GLN A 119 -27.04 13.96 -4.22
N GLN A 120 -27.75 12.87 -3.89
CA GLN A 120 -29.22 12.85 -3.87
C GLN A 120 -29.81 13.68 -2.73
N HIS A 121 -29.08 13.89 -1.63
CA HIS A 121 -29.54 14.62 -0.44
C HIS A 121 -28.85 15.98 -0.28
N GLN A 122 -28.30 16.51 -1.39
CA GLN A 122 -27.49 17.73 -1.40
C GLN A 122 -28.25 18.97 -0.88
N GLY A 123 -29.57 19.01 -1.00
CA GLY A 123 -30.42 20.12 -0.56
C GLY A 123 -30.71 20.19 0.94
N ASP A 124 -30.59 19.08 1.68
CA ASP A 124 -30.99 19.00 3.09
C ASP A 124 -29.80 18.92 4.07
N LEU A 125 -28.61 18.51 3.59
CA LEU A 125 -27.50 18.09 4.46
C LEU A 125 -26.25 18.98 4.41
N PHE A 126 -26.15 19.90 3.46
CA PHE A 126 -24.90 20.63 3.19
C PHE A 126 -25.08 22.14 3.13
N ALA A 127 -24.19 22.87 3.80
CA ALA A 127 -24.05 24.31 3.58
C ALA A 127 -23.58 24.58 2.13
N THR A 128 -23.81 25.79 1.61
CA THR A 128 -23.48 26.18 0.23
C THR A 128 -22.04 25.84 -0.19
N GLY A 129 -21.05 25.99 0.72
CA GLY A 129 -19.65 25.62 0.45
C GLY A 129 -19.40 24.11 0.34
N GLN A 130 -20.12 23.30 1.11
CA GLN A 130 -19.99 21.84 1.09
C GLN A 130 -20.66 21.24 -0.16
N ALA A 131 -21.73 21.87 -0.65
CA ALA A 131 -22.40 21.50 -1.89
C ALA A 131 -21.47 21.66 -3.13
N GLU A 132 -20.56 22.64 -3.14
CA GLU A 132 -19.54 22.80 -4.18
C GLU A 132 -18.47 21.70 -4.08
N GLN A 133 -17.96 21.44 -2.87
CA GLN A 133 -16.98 20.36 -2.65
C GLN A 133 -17.53 19.00 -3.09
N LEU A 134 -18.81 18.72 -2.82
CA LEU A 134 -19.46 17.49 -3.26
C LEU A 134 -19.54 17.39 -4.79
N ARG A 135 -19.83 18.50 -5.49
CA ARG A 135 -19.80 18.53 -6.96
C ARG A 135 -18.39 18.25 -7.49
N GLY A 136 -17.36 18.86 -6.88
CA GLY A 136 -15.96 18.58 -7.21
C GLY A 136 -15.59 17.11 -7.01
N LEU A 137 -16.06 16.49 -5.93
CA LEU A 137 -15.86 15.06 -5.67
C LEU A 137 -16.54 14.16 -6.70
N VAL A 138 -17.74 14.53 -7.19
CA VAL A 138 -18.43 13.80 -8.26
C VAL A 138 -17.64 13.86 -9.56
N GLU A 139 -17.14 15.04 -9.93
CA GLU A 139 -16.32 15.19 -11.14
C GLU A 139 -15.00 14.43 -11.02
N TRP A 140 -14.31 14.55 -9.89
CA TRP A 140 -13.06 13.84 -9.63
C TRP A 140 -13.23 12.32 -9.60
N ALA A 141 -14.33 11.81 -9.06
CA ALA A 141 -14.63 10.38 -9.04
C ALA A 141 -14.68 9.75 -10.44
N GLY A 142 -15.02 10.53 -11.47
CA GLY A 142 -15.00 10.10 -12.86
C GLY A 142 -13.60 10.10 -13.50
N LYS A 143 -12.60 10.71 -12.86
CA LYS A 143 -11.23 10.89 -13.40
C LYS A 143 -10.17 10.11 -12.63
N THR A 144 -10.37 9.90 -11.32
CA THR A 144 -9.41 9.22 -10.46
C THR A 144 -9.22 7.75 -10.83
N THR A 145 -8.00 7.26 -10.65
CA THR A 145 -7.64 5.86 -10.95
C THR A 145 -7.76 4.95 -9.74
N ASP A 146 -7.45 5.46 -8.55
CA ASP A 146 -7.43 4.69 -7.30
C ASP A 146 -8.46 5.16 -6.27
N GLY A 147 -9.11 6.30 -6.50
CA GLY A 147 -10.15 6.86 -5.64
C GLY A 147 -9.68 7.17 -4.23
N THR A 148 -8.39 7.46 -4.04
CA THR A 148 -7.83 7.76 -2.73
C THR A 148 -7.85 9.25 -2.41
N LEU A 149 -8.01 9.59 -1.13
CA LEU A 149 -8.01 10.97 -0.65
C LEU A 149 -6.72 11.73 -1.02
N SER A 150 -5.58 11.04 -1.06
CA SER A 150 -4.29 11.65 -1.41
C SER A 150 -4.12 11.96 -2.90
N ASP A 151 -4.96 11.41 -3.78
CA ASP A 151 -5.01 11.74 -5.21
C ASP A 151 -5.84 13.02 -5.48
N ILE A 152 -6.51 13.57 -4.47
CA ILE A 152 -7.35 14.77 -4.61
C ILE A 152 -6.47 16.03 -4.64
N GLN A 153 -6.63 16.85 -5.69
CA GLN A 153 -5.86 18.09 -5.91
C GLN A 153 -6.54 19.36 -5.38
N PHE A 154 -7.72 19.24 -4.78
CA PHE A 154 -8.49 20.34 -4.20
C PHE A 154 -8.80 20.06 -2.73
N GLN A 155 -9.11 21.10 -1.97
CA GLN A 155 -9.43 20.97 -0.56
C GLN A 155 -10.83 20.36 -0.37
N VAL A 156 -10.90 19.32 0.45
CA VAL A 156 -12.16 18.69 0.87
C VAL A 156 -12.22 18.75 2.38
N ASP A 157 -13.31 19.27 2.93
CA ASP A 157 -13.50 19.31 4.37
C ASP A 157 -13.66 17.89 4.93
N ALA A 158 -13.07 17.63 6.10
CA ALA A 158 -13.12 16.32 6.73
C ALA A 158 -14.56 15.85 6.97
N THR A 159 -15.49 16.77 7.24
CA THR A 159 -16.93 16.47 7.42
C THR A 159 -17.59 16.04 6.12
N VAL A 160 -17.23 16.64 4.98
CA VAL A 160 -17.71 16.23 3.65
C VAL A 160 -17.10 14.88 3.27
N TRP A 161 -15.79 14.69 3.46
CA TRP A 161 -15.13 13.43 3.17
C TRP A 161 -15.70 12.28 3.99
N ALA A 162 -15.97 12.49 5.28
CA ALA A 162 -16.58 11.50 6.16
C ALA A 162 -17.96 11.02 5.66
N GLN A 163 -18.69 11.83 4.90
CA GLN A 163 -19.97 11.43 4.32
C GLN A 163 -19.82 10.52 3.10
N VAL A 164 -18.70 10.61 2.37
CA VAL A 164 -18.50 9.94 1.07
C VAL A 164 -17.44 8.85 1.07
N CYS A 165 -16.61 8.75 2.11
CA CYS A 165 -15.53 7.75 2.18
C CYS A 165 -16.05 6.34 2.53
N SER A 166 -15.24 5.33 2.24
CA SER A 166 -15.55 3.93 2.51
C SER A 166 -15.52 3.63 4.01
N GLU A 167 -16.49 2.84 4.49
CA GLU A 167 -16.67 2.50 5.90
C GLU A 167 -17.13 1.05 6.05
N ALA A 168 -16.68 0.36 7.09
CA ALA A 168 -16.86 -1.08 7.24
C ALA A 168 -18.34 -1.48 7.28
N PHE A 169 -19.14 -0.84 8.13
CA PHE A 169 -20.57 -1.14 8.31
C PHE A 169 -21.44 -0.77 7.09
N ALA A 170 -20.97 0.17 6.26
CA ALA A 170 -21.69 0.61 5.06
C ALA A 170 -21.37 -0.24 3.81
N CYS A 171 -20.30 -1.04 3.84
CA CYS A 171 -19.85 -1.83 2.70
C CYS A 171 -20.45 -3.25 2.73
N THR A 172 -21.52 -3.48 1.97
CA THR A 172 -22.12 -4.81 1.81
C THR A 172 -21.73 -5.46 0.48
N PRO A 173 -21.78 -6.80 0.33
CA PRO A 173 -21.57 -7.48 -0.95
C PRO A 173 -22.48 -6.95 -2.06
N ARG A 174 -23.72 -6.55 -1.72
CA ARG A 174 -24.68 -5.96 -2.68
C ARG A 174 -24.24 -4.59 -3.21
N HIS A 175 -23.58 -3.76 -2.39
CA HIS A 175 -23.19 -2.40 -2.77
C HIS A 175 -21.72 -2.26 -3.16
N CYS A 176 -20.86 -3.20 -2.75
CA CYS A 176 -19.42 -3.14 -2.96
C CYS A 176 -18.84 -4.40 -3.65
N GLY A 177 -19.62 -5.46 -3.84
CA GLY A 177 -19.19 -6.73 -4.46
C GLY A 177 -19.62 -6.92 -5.92
N GLY A 178 -20.26 -5.92 -6.55
CA GLY A 178 -20.65 -5.94 -7.97
C GLY A 178 -19.81 -5.01 -8.86
N PRO A 179 -20.19 -4.75 -10.13
CA PRO A 179 -19.49 -3.86 -11.08
C PRO A 179 -19.48 -2.38 -10.67
N THR A 180 -19.87 -2.07 -9.43
CA THR A 180 -19.90 -0.78 -8.75
C THR A 180 -18.58 0.00 -8.73
N GLY A 181 -17.49 -0.63 -9.15
CA GLY A 181 -16.21 0.05 -9.30
C GLY A 181 -15.56 0.48 -7.98
N CYS A 182 -15.97 -0.10 -6.83
CA CYS A 182 -15.49 0.28 -5.49
C CYS A 182 -13.96 0.26 -5.39
N PHE A 183 -13.39 1.44 -5.17
CA PHE A 183 -11.95 1.65 -5.12
C PHE A 183 -11.25 0.84 -4.02
N TYR A 184 -11.83 0.80 -2.82
CA TYR A 184 -11.28 0.02 -1.72
C TYR A 184 -11.26 -1.49 -2.01
N GLN A 185 -12.34 -2.04 -2.59
CA GLN A 185 -12.38 -3.47 -2.92
C GLN A 185 -11.41 -3.80 -4.05
N LYS A 186 -11.30 -2.94 -5.07
CA LYS A 186 -10.26 -3.08 -6.10
C LYS A 186 -8.86 -3.10 -5.50
N ALA A 187 -8.56 -2.22 -4.55
CA ALA A 187 -7.28 -2.22 -3.84
C ALA A 187 -7.07 -3.51 -3.04
N ARG A 188 -8.09 -4.02 -2.34
CA ARG A 188 -8.02 -5.32 -1.64
C ARG A 188 -7.79 -6.48 -2.59
N THR A 189 -8.48 -6.54 -3.73
CA THR A 189 -8.26 -7.60 -4.73
C THR A 189 -6.83 -7.58 -5.26
N LYS A 190 -6.28 -6.41 -5.58
CA LYS A 190 -4.87 -6.28 -6.02
C LYS A 190 -3.88 -6.83 -4.98
N ILE A 191 -4.19 -6.76 -3.70
CA ILE A 191 -3.35 -7.28 -2.61
C ILE A 191 -3.34 -8.81 -2.61
N LEU A 192 -4.47 -9.45 -2.94
CA LEU A 192 -4.55 -10.91 -3.06
C LEU A 192 -3.65 -11.45 -4.17
N ASP A 193 -3.42 -10.66 -5.23
CA ASP A 193 -2.53 -11.05 -6.34
C ASP A 193 -1.08 -10.55 -6.18
N ALA A 194 -0.81 -9.67 -5.21
CA ALA A 194 0.50 -9.02 -5.04
C ALA A 194 1.50 -9.87 -4.24
N LYS A 195 2.74 -10.01 -4.70
CA LYS A 195 3.83 -10.63 -3.91
C LYS A 195 4.44 -9.67 -2.89
N VAL A 196 4.46 -8.37 -3.19
CA VAL A 196 4.89 -7.32 -2.25
C VAL A 196 3.71 -6.42 -1.88
N VAL A 197 3.41 -6.32 -0.59
CA VAL A 197 2.29 -5.51 -0.06
C VAL A 197 2.84 -4.37 0.77
N ILE A 198 2.44 -3.15 0.45
CA ILE A 198 2.80 -1.93 1.19
C ILE A 198 1.58 -1.39 1.94
N LEU A 199 1.75 -1.11 3.23
CA LEU A 199 0.72 -0.53 4.11
C LEU A 199 1.38 0.30 5.23
N ASN A 200 0.59 0.95 6.10
CA ASN A 200 1.14 1.57 7.32
C ASN A 200 0.99 0.71 8.57
N HIS A 201 1.71 1.11 9.62
CA HIS A 201 1.68 0.46 10.93
C HIS A 201 0.24 0.39 11.50
N ALA A 202 -0.52 1.48 11.43
CA ALA A 202 -1.89 1.51 11.93
C ALA A 202 -2.79 0.46 11.25
N LEU A 203 -2.69 0.33 9.92
CA LEU A 203 -3.43 -0.68 9.18
C LEU A 203 -2.90 -2.09 9.46
N LEU A 204 -1.58 -2.27 9.56
CA LEU A 204 -0.97 -3.55 9.90
C LEU A 204 -1.58 -4.11 11.20
N PHE A 205 -1.52 -3.33 12.28
CA PHE A 205 -2.01 -3.75 13.59
C PHE A 205 -3.53 -3.95 13.60
N GLY A 206 -4.28 -3.12 12.87
CA GLY A 206 -5.72 -3.33 12.70
C GLY A 206 -6.07 -4.64 11.98
N LEU A 207 -5.26 -5.05 11.00
CA LEU A 207 -5.44 -6.33 10.31
C LEU A 207 -5.00 -7.53 11.17
N LEU A 208 -3.89 -7.40 11.92
CA LEU A 208 -3.42 -8.45 12.83
C LEU A 208 -4.47 -8.76 13.89
N ALA A 209 -5.06 -7.73 14.51
CA ALA A 209 -6.12 -7.91 15.51
C ALA A 209 -7.35 -8.61 14.93
N GLY A 210 -7.77 -8.25 13.71
CA GLY A 210 -8.91 -8.91 13.06
C GLY A 210 -8.64 -10.35 12.59
N ALA A 211 -7.38 -10.70 12.30
CA ALA A 211 -7.00 -12.06 11.93
C ALA A 211 -6.98 -13.01 13.14
N GLU A 212 -6.66 -12.52 14.34
CA GLU A 212 -6.75 -13.31 15.57
C GLU A 212 -8.19 -13.68 15.94
N GLU A 213 -9.17 -12.90 15.50
CA GLU A 213 -10.60 -13.13 15.76
C GLU A 213 -11.25 -14.14 14.79
N SER A 214 -10.60 -14.47 13.66
CA SER A 214 -11.13 -15.43 12.69
C SER A 214 -10.68 -16.86 13.02
N GLU A 215 -11.64 -17.76 13.28
CA GLU A 215 -11.40 -19.19 13.58
C GLU A 215 -11.01 -20.03 12.34
N GLU A 216 -11.01 -19.45 11.14
CA GLU A 216 -10.60 -20.13 9.91
C GLU A 216 -9.07 -20.13 9.82
N GLU A 217 -8.43 -21.32 9.87
CA GLU A 217 -7.01 -21.45 9.55
C GLU A 217 -6.79 -20.93 8.12
N PRO A 218 -6.00 -19.85 7.92
CA PRO A 218 -5.81 -19.33 6.59
C PRO A 218 -5.07 -20.36 5.75
N SER A 219 -5.57 -20.59 4.52
CA SER A 219 -4.84 -21.30 3.48
C SER A 219 -3.51 -20.56 3.26
N GLU A 220 -2.42 -21.12 3.78
CA GLU A 220 -1.04 -20.57 3.78
C GLU A 220 -0.91 -19.03 3.75
N GLY A 221 -0.55 -18.42 4.89
CA GLY A 221 -0.31 -16.97 5.01
C GLY A 221 -1.10 -16.37 6.17
N TYR A 222 -0.54 -15.39 6.90
CA TYR A 222 -1.18 -14.88 8.13
C TYR A 222 -2.20 -13.75 7.86
N LEU A 223 -1.76 -12.68 7.18
CA LEU A 223 -2.61 -11.51 6.92
C LEU A 223 -3.41 -11.62 5.62
N PHE A 224 -2.81 -12.27 4.63
CA PHE A 224 -3.37 -12.48 3.31
C PHE A 224 -2.93 -13.88 2.85
N PRO A 225 -3.77 -14.60 2.07
CA PRO A 225 -3.38 -15.89 1.49
C PRO A 225 -2.21 -15.70 0.51
N ASN A 226 -1.29 -16.65 0.40
CA ASN A 226 -0.07 -16.58 -0.45
C ASN A 226 -0.29 -16.66 -1.96
#